data_AF-A0A0M7AMW7-F1
#
_entry.id   AF-A0A0M7AMW7-F1
#
_cell.length_a   1.000
_cell.length_b   1.000
_cell.length_c   1.000
_cell.angle_alpha   90.00
_cell.angle_beta   90.00
_cell.angle_gamma   90.00
#
_symmetry.space_group_name_H-M   'P 1'
#
loop_
_entity.id
_entity.type
_entity.pdbx_description
1 polymer ?
#
loop_
_entity_poly.entity_id
_entity_poly.type
_entity_poly.pdbx_seq_one_letter_code
_entity_poly.pdbx_strand_id
1 'polypeptide(L)'
;MMNFAKLGAIGFGLWGLLHIAGAGLVLSATLGSGPADGYAIYGYDGGPLPGATGAILAYFAYLLALSGAAALAVAIKLNWSNSQAGLAINSGLVLTIEFGLIVFLIVPGYLSLLESLPGFVFFAIGAIFGGIACKRDPSHA
;
A
#
# COMPACT_ATOMS: atom_id res chain seq x y z
N MET A 1 -13.01 5.95 26.15
CA MET A 1 -13.16 4.62 25.52
C MET A 1 -12.40 4.59 24.21
N MET A 2 -11.68 3.51 23.93
CA MET A 2 -10.92 3.35 22.68
C MET A 2 -11.87 3.14 21.50
N ASN A 3 -11.72 3.94 20.43
CA ASN A 3 -12.56 3.85 19.23
C ASN A 3 -11.87 2.96 18.17
N PHE A 4 -12.36 1.73 18.05
CA PHE A 4 -11.79 0.73 17.13
C PHE A 4 -11.90 1.12 15.66
N ALA A 5 -12.99 1.78 15.25
CA ALA A 5 -13.16 2.23 13.86
C ALA A 5 -12.07 3.24 13.49
N LYS A 6 -11.77 4.19 14.39
CA LYS A 6 -10.69 5.17 14.18
C LYS A 6 -9.32 4.51 14.14
N LEU A 7 -9.05 3.50 14.98
CA LEU A 7 -7.79 2.74 14.91
C LEU A 7 -7.66 1.98 13.59
N GLY A 8 -8.74 1.34 13.11
CA GLY A 8 -8.76 0.68 11.81
C GLY A 8 -8.53 1.66 10.66
N ALA A 9 -9.19 2.81 10.69
CA ALA A 9 -9.00 3.88 9.71
C ALA A 9 -7.57 4.42 9.72
N ILE A 10 -6.96 4.59 10.89
CA ILE A 10 -5.55 5.00 11.02
C ILE A 10 -4.62 3.94 10.41
N GLY A 11 -4.85 2.65 10.67
CA GLY A 11 -4.07 1.56 10.07
C GLY A 11 -4.09 1.61 8.54
N PHE A 12 -5.27 1.63 7.93
CA PHE A 12 -5.38 1.75 6.47
C PHE A 12 -4.85 3.08 5.92
N GLY A 13 -5.04 4.18 6.65
CA GLY A 13 -4.52 5.49 6.26
C GLY A 13 -2.99 5.52 6.25
N LEU A 14 -2.34 4.97 7.28
CA LEU A 14 -0.89 4.85 7.34
C LEU A 14 -0.34 3.92 6.25
N TRP A 15 -1.05 2.81 5.95
CA TRP A 15 -0.73 1.96 4.81
C TRP A 15 -0.75 2.75 3.50
N GLY A 16 -1.81 3.54 3.28
CA GLY A 16 -1.94 4.38 2.08
C GLY A 16 -0.82 5.42 1.96
N LEU A 17 -0.51 6.12 3.06
CA LEU A 17 0.55 7.12 3.11
C LEU A 17 1.94 6.51 2.85
N LEU A 18 2.24 5.35 3.43
CA LEU A 18 3.49 4.62 3.19
C LEU A 18 3.69 4.35 1.69
N HIS A 19 2.65 3.85 1.01
CA HIS A 19 2.74 3.49 -0.40
C HIS A 19 2.75 4.68 -1.34
N ILE A 20 2.06 5.79 -1.00
CA ILE A 20 2.21 7.06 -1.71
C ILE A 20 3.66 7.56 -1.61
N ALA A 21 4.26 7.52 -0.41
CA ALA A 21 5.62 7.99 -0.20
C ALA A 21 6.64 7.13 -0.95
N GLY A 22 6.55 5.80 -0.81
CA GLY A 22 7.45 4.86 -1.50
C GLY A 22 7.35 4.96 -3.02
N ALA A 23 6.12 4.99 -3.55
CA ALA A 23 5.90 5.22 -4.98
C ALA A 23 6.42 6.58 -5.45
N GLY A 24 6.23 7.62 -4.64
CA GLY A 24 6.71 8.97 -4.94
C GLY A 24 8.22 9.04 -5.08
N LEU A 25 8.98 8.29 -4.29
CA LEU A 25 10.44 8.19 -4.41
C LEU A 25 10.87 7.55 -5.74
N VAL A 26 10.22 6.45 -6.13
CA VAL A 26 10.51 5.78 -7.41
C VAL A 26 10.15 6.66 -8.59
N LEU A 27 8.98 7.31 -8.54
CA LEU A 27 8.52 8.24 -9.58
C LEU A 27 9.43 9.46 -9.70
N SER A 28 9.84 10.07 -8.58
CA SER A 28 10.69 11.26 -8.62
C SER A 28 12.07 10.96 -9.19
N ALA A 29 12.68 9.82 -8.83
CA ALA A 29 13.94 9.38 -9.42
C ALA A 29 13.78 9.10 -10.93
N THR A 30 12.77 8.32 -11.30
CA THR A 30 12.56 7.91 -12.70
C THR A 30 12.25 9.09 -13.63
N LEU A 31 11.34 9.98 -13.20
CA LEU A 31 10.88 11.09 -14.04
C LEU A 31 11.83 12.30 -13.99
N GLY A 32 12.59 12.46 -12.90
CA GLY A 32 13.52 13.57 -12.72
C GLY A 32 14.86 13.34 -13.41
N SER A 33 15.41 12.14 -13.30
CA SER A 33 16.79 11.84 -13.73
C SER A 33 16.85 10.79 -14.86
N GLY A 34 15.82 9.96 -14.97
CA GLY A 34 15.61 9.05 -16.10
C GLY A 34 15.24 7.63 -15.65
N PRO A 35 14.83 6.75 -16.59
CA PRO A 35 14.44 5.37 -16.27
C PRO A 35 15.49 4.58 -15.50
N ALA A 36 16.78 4.87 -15.72
CA ALA A 36 17.88 4.20 -15.04
C ALA A 36 17.87 4.41 -13.52
N ASP A 37 17.56 5.63 -13.10
CA ASP A 37 17.65 6.01 -11.69
C ASP A 37 16.50 5.44 -10.85
N GLY A 38 15.37 5.13 -11.48
CA GLY A 38 14.23 4.50 -10.81
C GLY A 38 14.55 3.13 -10.21
N TYR A 39 15.18 2.25 -10.99
CA TYR A 39 15.53 0.91 -10.50
C TYR A 39 16.86 0.92 -9.71
N ALA A 40 17.70 1.93 -9.89
CA ALA A 40 18.95 2.08 -9.14
C ALA A 40 18.72 2.24 -7.63
N ILE A 41 17.54 2.72 -7.22
CA ILE A 41 17.09 2.74 -5.81
C ILE A 41 17.19 1.35 -5.16
N TYR A 42 17.01 0.30 -5.95
CA TYR A 42 17.06 -1.09 -5.50
C TYR A 42 18.41 -1.76 -5.77
N GLY A 43 19.45 -0.98 -6.14
CA GLY A 43 20.78 -1.52 -6.45
C GLY A 43 20.81 -2.39 -7.71
N TYR A 44 19.82 -2.26 -8.60
CA TYR A 44 19.73 -2.99 -9.87
C TYR A 44 20.31 -2.15 -11.02
N ASP A 45 20.76 -2.78 -12.10
CA ASP A 45 21.34 -2.10 -13.27
C ASP A 45 20.36 -1.99 -14.46
N GLY A 46 19.16 -2.56 -14.33
CA GLY A 46 18.12 -2.52 -15.35
C GLY A 46 18.14 -3.72 -16.31
N GLY A 47 19.17 -4.57 -16.21
CA GLY A 47 19.37 -5.73 -17.07
C GLY A 47 19.53 -5.35 -18.55
N PRO A 48 19.08 -6.21 -19.49
CA PRO A 48 19.31 -5.99 -20.93
C PRO A 48 18.50 -4.85 -21.53
N LEU A 49 17.46 -4.36 -20.83
CA LEU A 49 16.51 -3.35 -21.34
C LEU A 49 16.28 -2.23 -20.32
N PRO A 50 17.33 -1.50 -19.88
CA PRO A 50 17.24 -0.58 -18.73
C PRO A 50 16.17 0.51 -18.91
N GLY A 51 16.05 1.07 -20.13
CA GLY A 51 15.03 2.07 -20.43
C GLY A 51 13.60 1.57 -20.24
N ALA A 52 13.29 0.37 -20.74
CA ALA A 52 11.96 -0.23 -20.60
C ALA A 52 11.69 -0.68 -19.16
N THR A 53 12.68 -1.28 -18.50
CA THR A 53 12.60 -1.69 -17.09
C THR A 53 12.23 -0.51 -16.19
N GLY A 54 12.95 0.61 -16.32
CA GLY A 54 12.67 1.81 -15.53
C GLY A 54 11.28 2.40 -15.80
N ALA A 55 10.85 2.46 -17.07
CA ALA A 55 9.52 2.95 -17.42
C ALA A 55 8.39 2.07 -16.87
N ILE A 56 8.55 0.74 -16.92
CA ILE A 56 7.60 -0.22 -16.35
C ILE A 56 7.55 -0.07 -14.82
N LEU A 57 8.71 0.07 -14.17
CA LEU A 57 8.78 0.29 -12.73
C LEU A 57 8.07 1.59 -12.32
N ALA A 58 8.26 2.68 -13.07
CA ALA A 58 7.54 3.93 -12.83
C ALA A 58 6.03 3.80 -13.04
N TYR A 59 5.59 3.03 -14.04
CA TYR A 59 4.17 2.73 -14.23
C TYR A 59 3.57 1.99 -13.04
N PHE A 60 4.25 0.96 -12.52
CA PHE A 60 3.80 0.27 -11.30
C PHE A 60 3.84 1.16 -10.06
N ALA A 61 4.86 2.00 -9.92
CA ALA A 61 4.92 2.98 -8.84
C ALA A 61 3.72 3.96 -8.92
N TYR A 62 3.36 4.43 -10.11
CA TYR A 62 2.16 5.25 -10.30
C TYR A 62 0.88 4.53 -9.85
N LEU A 63 0.68 3.28 -10.27
CA LEU A 63 -0.47 2.48 -9.84
C LEU A 63 -0.49 2.24 -8.32
N LEU A 64 0.69 2.07 -7.71
CA LEU A 64 0.84 1.90 -6.28
C LEU A 64 0.50 3.19 -5.53
N ALA A 65 0.92 4.35 -6.02
CA ALA A 65 0.55 5.66 -5.47
C ALA A 65 -0.97 5.88 -5.54
N LEU A 66 -1.60 5.56 -6.68
CA LEU A 66 -3.05 5.63 -6.83
C LEU A 66 -3.78 4.69 -5.87
N SER A 67 -3.28 3.48 -5.70
CA SER A 67 -3.83 2.50 -4.76
C SER A 67 -3.71 3.00 -3.32
N GLY A 68 -2.56 3.58 -2.95
CA GLY A 68 -2.37 4.21 -1.64
C GLY A 68 -3.31 5.40 -1.41
N ALA A 69 -3.52 6.25 -2.43
CA ALA A 69 -4.45 7.37 -2.37
C ALA A 69 -5.91 6.90 -2.24
N ALA A 70 -6.30 5.86 -2.98
CA ALA A 70 -7.62 5.25 -2.86
C ALA A 70 -7.82 4.66 -1.46
N ALA A 71 -6.82 3.95 -0.92
CA ALA A 71 -6.88 3.37 0.41
C ALA A 71 -7.04 4.44 1.50
N LEU A 72 -6.27 5.53 1.40
CA LEU A 72 -6.37 6.68 2.29
C LEU A 72 -7.74 7.38 2.20
N ALA A 73 -8.26 7.56 0.98
CA ALA A 73 -9.57 8.17 0.78
C ALA A 73 -10.70 7.32 1.40
N VAL A 74 -10.67 6.00 1.20
CA VAL A 74 -11.62 5.06 1.81
C VAL A 74 -11.45 5.05 3.34
N ALA A 75 -10.22 5.12 3.84
CA ALA A 75 -9.95 5.17 5.27
C ALA A 75 -10.61 6.39 5.93
N ILE A 76 -10.43 7.57 5.33
CA ILE A 76 -10.97 8.83 5.85
C ILE A 76 -12.49 8.92 5.68
N LYS A 77 -13.02 8.55 4.51
CA LYS A 77 -14.45 8.75 4.19
C LYS A 77 -15.35 7.65 4.74
N LEU A 78 -14.88 6.42 4.80
CA LEU A 78 -15.69 5.24 5.08
C LEU A 78 -15.26 4.53 6.37
N ASN A 79 -13.99 4.14 6.50
CA ASN A 79 -13.56 3.40 7.70
C ASN A 79 -13.63 4.25 8.97
N TRP A 80 -13.37 5.56 8.87
CA TRP A 80 -13.46 6.47 10.01
C TRP A 80 -14.85 6.49 10.66
N SER A 81 -15.88 6.27 9.84
CA SER A 81 -17.30 6.21 10.23
C SER A 81 -17.80 4.77 10.42
N ASN A 82 -16.90 3.78 10.53
CA ASN A 82 -17.21 2.36 10.72
C ASN A 82 -18.01 1.69 9.58
N SER A 83 -17.82 2.10 8.33
CA SER A 83 -18.53 1.50 7.18
C SER A 83 -18.02 0.09 6.83
N GLN A 84 -18.94 -0.88 6.71
CA GLN A 84 -18.61 -2.24 6.26
C GLN A 84 -18.11 -2.28 4.82
N ALA A 85 -18.73 -1.50 3.93
CA ALA A 85 -18.25 -1.34 2.56
C ALA A 85 -16.82 -0.78 2.55
N GLY A 86 -16.53 0.21 3.39
CA GLY A 86 -15.17 0.73 3.55
C GLY A 86 -14.16 -0.33 3.99
N LEU A 87 -14.54 -1.19 4.95
CA LEU A 87 -13.67 -2.27 5.43
C LEU A 87 -13.40 -3.29 4.32
N ALA A 88 -14.44 -3.69 3.58
CA ALA A 88 -14.32 -4.64 2.48
C ALA A 88 -13.44 -4.10 1.35
N ILE A 89 -13.67 -2.84 0.94
CA ILE A 89 -12.90 -2.18 -0.12
C ILE A 89 -11.41 -2.09 0.29
N ASN A 90 -11.10 -1.55 1.47
CA ASN A 90 -9.71 -1.39 1.89
C ASN A 90 -9.01 -2.73 2.13
N SER A 91 -9.69 -3.70 2.73
CA SER A 91 -9.10 -5.02 2.91
C SER A 91 -8.81 -5.70 1.57
N GLY A 92 -9.75 -5.64 0.63
CA GLY A 92 -9.59 -6.23 -0.70
C GLY A 92 -8.48 -5.56 -1.51
N LEU A 93 -8.44 -4.22 -1.51
CA LEU A 93 -7.39 -3.46 -2.19
C LEU A 93 -6.01 -3.78 -1.62
N VAL A 94 -5.85 -3.70 -0.31
CA VAL A 94 -4.56 -3.96 0.35
C VAL A 94 -4.11 -5.39 0.14
N LEU A 95 -4.99 -6.39 0.35
CA LEU A 95 -4.64 -7.80 0.12
C LEU A 95 -4.20 -8.08 -1.32
N THR A 96 -4.80 -7.42 -2.30
CA THR A 96 -4.40 -7.57 -3.71
C THR A 96 -2.97 -7.09 -3.93
N ILE A 97 -2.61 -5.93 -3.35
CA ILE A 97 -1.26 -5.37 -3.46
C ILE A 97 -0.24 -6.21 -2.67
N GLU A 98 -0.57 -6.58 -1.43
CA GLU A 98 0.31 -7.38 -0.56
C GLU A 98 0.54 -8.78 -1.12
N PHE A 99 -0.46 -9.39 -1.77
CA PHE A 99 -0.27 -10.66 -2.45
C PHE A 99 0.74 -10.55 -3.60
N GLY A 100 0.66 -9.47 -4.39
CA GLY A 100 1.65 -9.15 -5.42
C GLY A 100 3.06 -8.96 -4.84
N LEU A 101 3.18 -8.20 -3.75
CA LEU A 101 4.43 -7.99 -3.02
C LEU A 101 5.06 -9.33 -2.60
N ILE A 102 4.27 -10.23 -2.01
CA ILE A 102 4.75 -11.54 -1.56
C ILE A 102 5.26 -12.36 -2.75
N VAL A 103 4.42 -12.53 -3.78
CA VAL A 103 4.71 -13.44 -4.90
C VAL A 103 5.86 -12.93 -5.77
N PHE A 104 5.91 -11.63 -6.04
CA PHE A 104 6.85 -11.08 -7.01
C PHE A 104 8.11 -10.46 -6.41
N LEU A 105 8.12 -10.10 -5.12
CA LEU A 105 9.26 -9.43 -4.49
C LEU A 105 9.85 -10.22 -3.32
N ILE A 106 9.03 -10.72 -2.39
CA ILE A 106 9.53 -11.41 -1.20
C ILE A 106 9.96 -12.85 -1.52
N VAL A 107 9.10 -13.64 -2.16
CA VAL A 107 9.39 -15.05 -2.49
C VAL A 107 10.64 -15.19 -3.37
N PRO A 108 10.87 -14.34 -4.39
CA PRO A 108 12.10 -14.38 -5.17
C PRO A 108 13.34 -13.82 -4.45
N GLY A 109 13.16 -13.17 -3.30
CA GLY A 109 14.26 -12.59 -2.51
C GLY A 109 14.72 -11.20 -2.94
N TYR A 110 13.91 -10.45 -3.69
CA TYR A 110 14.22 -9.06 -4.09
C TYR A 110 13.93 -8.04 -2.99
N LEU A 111 13.06 -8.38 -2.04
CA LEU A 111 12.77 -7.56 -0.87
C LEU A 111 12.76 -8.42 0.39
N SER A 112 13.43 -7.96 1.44
CA SER A 112 13.43 -8.69 2.71
C SER A 112 12.08 -8.54 3.44
N LEU A 113 11.76 -9.52 4.28
CA LEU A 113 10.57 -9.45 5.15
C LEU A 113 10.59 -8.20 6.04
N LEU A 114 11.76 -7.80 6.55
CA LEU A 114 11.88 -6.64 7.43
C LEU A 114 11.58 -5.33 6.69
N GLU A 115 12.01 -5.18 5.44
CA GLU A 115 11.71 -4.01 4.62
C GLU A 115 10.21 -3.93 4.28
N SER A 116 9.56 -5.09 4.07
CA SER A 116 8.12 -5.17 3.78
C SER A 116 7.22 -5.05 5.01
N LEU A 117 7.75 -5.27 6.22
CA LEU A 117 6.98 -5.42 7.45
C LEU A 117 6.04 -4.25 7.77
N PRO A 118 6.40 -2.97 7.55
CA PRO A 118 5.52 -1.85 7.89
C PRO A 118 4.15 -1.93 7.19
N GLY A 119 4.11 -2.34 5.91
CA GLY A 119 2.86 -2.53 5.15
C GLY A 119 1.95 -3.55 5.82
N PHE A 120 2.46 -4.74 6.10
CA PHE A 120 1.73 -5.80 6.79
C PHE A 120 1.22 -5.38 8.17
N VAL A 121 2.02 -4.65 8.94
CA VAL A 121 1.63 -4.17 10.28
C VAL A 121 0.48 -3.18 10.18
N PHE A 122 0.56 -2.19 9.29
CA PHE A 122 -0.51 -1.21 9.09
C PHE A 122 -1.79 -1.86 8.56
N PHE A 123 -1.67 -2.82 7.66
CA PHE A 123 -2.79 -3.64 7.20
C PHE A 123 -3.44 -4.41 8.34
N ALA A 124 -2.65 -5.13 9.15
CA ALA A 124 -3.16 -5.91 10.27
C ALA A 124 -3.91 -5.04 11.28
N ILE A 125 -3.35 -3.88 11.64
CA ILE A 125 -4.03 -2.87 12.48
C ILE A 125 -5.36 -2.46 11.83
N GLY A 126 -5.34 -2.11 10.54
CA GLY A 126 -6.51 -1.68 9.79
C GLY A 126 -7.63 -2.73 9.79
N ALA A 127 -7.32 -3.94 9.34
CA ALA A 127 -8.27 -5.02 9.18
C ALA A 127 -8.80 -5.56 10.52
N ILE A 128 -7.93 -5.75 11.51
CA ILE A 128 -8.33 -6.30 12.82
C ILE A 128 -9.23 -5.31 13.55
N PHE A 129 -8.81 -4.05 13.71
CA PHE A 129 -9.61 -3.09 14.46
C PHE A 129 -10.86 -2.65 13.70
N GLY A 130 -10.79 -2.53 12.37
CA GLY A 130 -11.97 -2.31 11.53
C GLY A 130 -12.98 -3.46 11.64
N GLY A 131 -12.51 -4.70 11.57
CA GLY A 131 -13.36 -5.89 11.74
C GLY A 131 -14.01 -5.97 13.13
N ILE A 132 -13.25 -5.68 14.19
CA ILE A 132 -13.80 -5.60 15.56
C ILE A 132 -14.88 -4.52 15.65
N ALA A 133 -14.67 -3.35 15.05
CA ALA A 133 -15.61 -2.24 15.08
C ALA A 133 -16.92 -2.58 14.35
N CYS A 134 -16.84 -3.12 13.12
CA CYS A 134 -18.02 -3.55 12.35
C CYS A 134 -18.79 -4.68 13.05
N LYS A 135 -18.10 -5.60 13.73
CA LYS A 135 -18.75 -6.68 14.49
C LYS A 135 -19.51 -6.16 15.72
N ARG A 136 -18.99 -5.13 16.40
CA ARG A 136 -19.60 -4.57 17.62
C ARG A 136 -20.78 -3.68 17.32
N ASP A 137 -20.77 -2.98 16.20
CA ASP A 137 -21.86 -2.13 15.76
C ASP A 137 -22.15 -2.36 14.27
N PRO A 138 -22.93 -3.40 13.95
CA PRO A 138 -23.30 -3.71 12.57
C PRO A 138 -24.32 -2.72 11.99
N SER A 139 -24.87 -1.79 12.77
CA SER A 139 -25.93 -0.88 12.33
C SER A 139 -25.45 0.23 11.37
N HIS A 140 -24.13 0.42 11.26
CA HIS A 140 -23.48 1.42 10.38
C HIS A 140 -22.95 0.80 9.07
N ALA A 141 -23.54 -0.34 8.67
CA ALA A 141 -23.23 -1.09 7.45
C ALA A 141 -23.52 -0.31 6.17
#